data_AF-E3Q315-F1
#
_entry.id   AF-E3Q315-F1
#
_cell.length_a   1.000
_cell.length_b   1.000
_cell.length_c   1.000
_cell.angle_alpha   90.00
_cell.angle_beta   90.00
_cell.angle_gamma   90.00
#
_symmetry.space_group_name_H-M   'P 1'
#
loop_
_entity.id
_entity.type
_entity.pdbx_description
1 polymer ?
#
loop_
_entity_poly.entity_id
_entity_poly.type
_entity_poly.pdbx_seq_one_letter_code
_entity_poly.pdbx_strand_id
1 'polypeptide(L)'
;MSLLGLDLAQKALSLYTVTAFVMAVLPNVYAIMLSGPRYDNCNPRKLQSTITADDKLDEITKARILRAKAASENIFETLGFYSAVVVAANLTGVDAHAVNIMTLSYIGCRALYNIVYVRLEDNRN
;
A
#
# COMPACT_ATOMS: atom_id res chain seq x y z
N MET A 1 5.25 -11.50 24.92
CA MET A 1 6.55 -11.66 24.23
C MET A 1 6.79 -10.38 23.46
N SER A 2 7.96 -9.76 23.60
CA SER A 2 8.27 -8.51 22.89
C SER A 2 8.82 -8.83 21.49
N LEU A 3 8.25 -8.25 20.45
CA LEU A 3 8.76 -8.30 19.08
C LEU A 3 9.18 -6.88 18.69
N LEU A 4 10.47 -6.68 18.39
CA LEU A 4 11.04 -5.35 18.07
C LEU A 4 10.76 -4.28 19.14
N GLY A 5 10.72 -4.66 20.42
CA GLY A 5 10.42 -3.73 21.53
C GLY A 5 8.94 -3.44 21.73
N LEU A 6 8.05 -3.88 20.82
CA LEU A 6 6.61 -3.79 21.00
C LEU A 6 6.11 -4.98 21.80
N ASP A 7 5.34 -4.71 22.86
CA ASP A 7 4.63 -5.77 23.58
C ASP A 7 3.41 -6.22 22.79
N LEU A 8 3.51 -7.38 22.15
CA LEU A 8 2.43 -7.97 21.35
C LEU A 8 1.19 -8.31 22.20
N ALA A 9 1.32 -8.40 23.53
CA ALA A 9 0.20 -8.62 24.44
C ALA A 9 -0.55 -7.33 24.80
N GLN A 10 -0.06 -6.15 24.38
CA GLN A 10 -0.70 -4.88 24.68
C GLN A 10 -2.06 -4.78 23.98
N LYS A 11 -3.10 -4.53 24.77
CA LYS A 11 -4.45 -4.29 24.27
C LYS A 11 -4.48 -3.06 23.36
N ALA A 12 -5.26 -3.13 22.29
CA ALA A 12 -5.46 -2.05 21.31
C ALA A 12 -4.23 -1.62 20.48
N LEU A 13 -3.11 -2.35 20.52
CA LEU A 13 -1.96 -2.06 19.65
C LEU A 13 -2.34 -2.13 18.17
N SER A 14 -3.19 -3.09 17.80
CA SER A 14 -3.75 -3.21 16.45
C SER A 14 -4.50 -1.97 15.97
N LEU A 15 -5.01 -1.08 16.83
CA LEU A 15 -5.63 0.18 16.39
C LEU A 15 -4.62 1.19 15.83
N TYR A 16 -3.34 1.09 16.21
CA TYR A 16 -2.28 1.94 15.65
C TYR A 16 -1.86 1.52 14.24
N THR A 17 -2.41 0.41 13.72
CA THR A 17 -2.22 -0.03 12.33
C THR A 17 -2.97 0.83 11.30
N VAL A 18 -3.52 1.98 11.71
CA VAL A 18 -3.90 3.08 10.81
C VAL A 18 -2.74 3.49 9.89
N THR A 19 -1.49 3.21 10.27
CA THR A 19 -0.32 3.30 9.39
C THR A 19 -0.43 2.45 8.10
N ALA A 20 -1.35 1.48 8.02
CA ALA A 20 -1.71 0.80 6.78
C ALA A 20 -2.21 1.77 5.69
N PHE A 21 -2.78 2.93 6.06
CA PHE A 21 -3.09 4.01 5.13
C PHE A 21 -1.83 4.59 4.49
N VAL A 22 -0.74 4.74 5.26
CA VAL A 22 0.55 5.20 4.72
C VAL A 22 1.04 4.21 3.65
N MET A 23 0.86 2.91 3.88
CA MET A 23 1.20 1.87 2.90
C MET A 23 0.34 1.92 1.63
N ALA A 24 -0.89 2.43 1.71
CA ALA A 24 -1.74 2.68 0.55
C ALA A 24 -1.26 3.88 -0.27
N VAL A 25 -0.78 4.93 0.41
CA VAL A 25 -0.34 6.20 -0.21
C VAL A 25 1.05 6.09 -0.83
N LEU A 26 1.96 5.32 -0.23
CA LEU A 26 3.36 5.21 -0.66
C LEU A 26 3.54 4.86 -2.16
N PRO A 27 2.86 3.85 -2.73
CA PRO A 27 2.98 3.54 -4.15
C PRO A 27 2.50 4.70 -5.06
N ASN A 28 1.46 5.43 -4.64
CA ASN A 28 0.96 6.57 -5.40
C ASN A 28 1.95 7.76 -5.36
N VAL A 29 2.57 8.03 -4.21
CA VAL A 29 3.64 9.04 -4.10
C VAL A 29 4.81 8.66 -5.02
N TYR A 30 5.21 7.39 -5.03
CA TYR A 30 6.24 6.89 -5.95
C TYR A 30 5.85 7.09 -7.42
N ALA A 31 4.60 6.80 -7.80
CA ALA A 31 4.09 7.03 -9.15
C ALA A 31 4.12 8.53 -9.55
N ILE A 32 3.73 9.42 -8.63
CA ILE A 32 3.75 10.88 -8.84
C ILE A 32 5.20 11.36 -9.05
N MET A 33 6.11 10.96 -8.17
CA MET A 33 7.53 11.34 -8.28
C MET A 33 8.15 10.87 -9.60
N LEU A 34 7.81 9.65 -10.04
CA LEU A 34 8.33 9.09 -11.28
C LEU A 34 7.69 9.74 -12.53
N SER A 35 6.45 10.20 -12.44
CA SER A 35 5.76 10.92 -13.52
C SER A 35 6.28 12.35 -13.73
N GLY A 36 6.83 12.98 -12.68
CA GLY A 36 7.47 14.30 -12.75
C GLY A 36 6.55 15.37 -13.36
N PRO A 37 6.97 16.07 -14.43
CA PRO A 37 6.19 17.17 -15.03
C PRO A 37 4.91 16.71 -15.74
N ARG A 38 4.71 15.38 -15.91
CA ARG A 38 3.52 14.80 -16.57
C ARG A 38 2.33 14.67 -15.62
N TYR A 39 2.56 14.89 -14.32
CA TYR A 39 1.50 14.89 -13.35
C TYR A 39 0.73 16.21 -13.41
N ASP A 40 -0.51 16.14 -13.89
CA ASP A 40 -1.43 17.27 -13.84
C ASP A 40 -2.15 17.32 -12.48
N ASN A 41 -1.79 18.30 -11.65
CA ASN A 41 -2.46 18.56 -10.37
C ASN A 41 -3.94 18.92 -10.52
N CYS A 42 -4.36 19.44 -11.69
CA CYS A 42 -5.76 19.77 -11.96
C CYS A 42 -6.58 18.53 -12.31
N ASN A 43 -5.96 17.48 -12.85
CA ASN A 43 -6.62 16.24 -13.26
C ASN A 43 -5.84 14.98 -12.84
N PRO A 44 -5.64 14.74 -11.53
CA PRO A 44 -4.78 13.65 -11.05
C PRO A 44 -5.24 12.23 -11.45
N ARG A 45 -6.55 12.07 -11.70
CA ARG A 45 -7.14 10.80 -12.16
C ARG A 45 -6.67 10.42 -13.57
N LYS A 46 -6.41 11.40 -14.43
CA LYS A 46 -5.97 11.20 -15.83
C LYS A 46 -4.50 10.79 -15.97
N LEU A 47 -3.74 10.68 -14.88
CA LEU A 47 -2.33 10.26 -14.95
C LEU A 47 -2.13 8.96 -15.74
N GLN A 48 -3.00 7.94 -15.59
CA GLN A 48 -2.83 6.68 -16.31
C GLN A 48 -2.93 6.90 -17.83
N SER A 49 -3.95 7.63 -18.28
CA SER A 49 -4.14 7.94 -19.70
C SER A 49 -3.01 8.80 -20.27
N THR A 50 -2.50 9.75 -19.49
CA THR A 50 -1.40 10.64 -19.91
C THR A 50 -0.10 9.85 -20.07
N ILE A 51 0.19 8.93 -19.15
CA ILE A 51 1.39 8.09 -19.19
C ILE A 51 1.28 7.04 -20.30
N THR A 52 0.10 6.47 -20.56
CA THR A 52 -0.08 5.52 -21.67
C THR A 52 0.11 6.16 -23.04
N ALA A 53 -0.26 7.43 -23.18
CA ALA A 53 -0.19 8.18 -24.44
C ALA A 53 1.17 8.85 -24.70
N ASP A 54 2.12 8.79 -23.75
CA ASP A 54 3.45 9.38 -23.94
C ASP A 54 4.41 8.36 -24.57
N ASP A 55 4.78 8.61 -25.83
CA ASP A 55 5.73 7.81 -26.58
C ASP A 55 7.20 8.14 -26.24
N LYS A 56 7.46 9.22 -25.50
CA LYS A 56 8.82 9.63 -25.10
C LYS A 56 9.28 8.96 -23.81
N LEU A 57 8.38 8.27 -23.10
CA LEU A 57 8.71 7.58 -21.86
C LEU A 57 9.20 6.17 -22.16
N ASP A 58 10.26 5.75 -21.47
CA ASP A 58 10.71 4.38 -21.52
C ASP A 58 9.61 3.42 -21.02
N GLU A 59 9.42 2.31 -21.72
CA GLU A 59 8.35 1.33 -21.47
C GLU A 59 8.46 0.72 -20.06
N ILE A 60 9.69 0.51 -19.55
CA ILE A 60 9.91 0.01 -18.18
C ILE A 60 9.40 1.05 -17.17
N THR A 61 9.74 2.32 -17.39
CA THR A 61 9.32 3.42 -16.52
C THR A 61 7.80 3.60 -16.55
N LYS A 62 7.19 3.50 -17.74
CA LYS A 62 5.74 3.57 -17.95
C LYS A 62 5.01 2.49 -17.18
N ALA A 63 5.48 1.25 -17.28
CA ALA A 63 4.86 0.11 -16.63
C ALA A 63 5.01 0.18 -15.10
N ARG A 64 6.16 0.65 -14.58
CA ARG A 64 6.35 0.95 -13.15
C ARG A 64 5.35 1.98 -12.61
N ILE A 65 5.11 3.08 -13.33
CA ILE A 65 4.15 4.12 -12.91
C ILE A 65 2.74 3.55 -12.83
N LEU A 66 2.32 2.81 -13.87
CA LEU A 66 0.98 2.22 -13.95
C LEU A 66 0.75 1.20 -12.83
N ARG A 67 1.74 0.32 -12.58
CA ARG A 67 1.67 -0.66 -11.48
C ARG A 67 1.69 -0.02 -10.11
N ALA A 68 2.50 1.01 -9.89
CA ALA A 68 2.53 1.72 -8.63
C ALA A 68 1.17 2.37 -8.31
N LYS A 69 0.49 2.91 -9.33
CA LYS A 69 -0.87 3.44 -9.17
C LYS A 69 -1.90 2.32 -8.95
N ALA A 70 -1.84 1.22 -9.71
CA ALA A 70 -2.72 0.07 -9.52
C ALA A 70 -2.57 -0.58 -8.12
N ALA A 71 -1.35 -0.66 -7.60
CA ALA A 71 -1.09 -1.16 -6.24
C ALA A 71 -1.73 -0.27 -5.17
N SER A 72 -1.68 1.05 -5.35
CA SER A 72 -2.35 1.99 -4.45
C SER A 72 -3.87 1.83 -4.47
N GLU A 73 -4.47 1.77 -5.67
CA GLU A 73 -5.91 1.56 -5.87
C GLU A 73 -6.38 0.25 -5.22
N ASN A 74 -5.63 -0.85 -5.39
CA ASN A 74 -5.94 -2.13 -4.75
C ASN A 74 -5.97 -2.07 -3.22
N ILE A 75 -5.05 -1.32 -2.60
CA ILE A 75 -5.06 -1.17 -1.14
C ILE A 75 -6.24 -0.30 -0.71
N PHE A 76 -6.57 0.78 -1.45
CA PHE A 76 -7.71 1.62 -1.12
C PHE A 76 -9.05 0.87 -1.14
N GLU A 77 -9.24 -0.07 -2.06
CA GLU A 77 -10.44 -0.93 -2.12
C GLU A 77 -10.59 -1.85 -0.90
N THR A 78 -9.46 -2.31 -0.35
CA THR A 78 -9.43 -3.32 0.72
C THR A 78 -9.24 -2.73 2.12
N LEU A 79 -8.80 -1.47 2.21
CA LEU A 79 -8.52 -0.78 3.47
C LEU A 79 -9.75 -0.65 4.36
N GLY A 80 -10.92 -0.41 3.77
CA GLY A 80 -12.19 -0.32 4.51
C GLY A 80 -12.50 -1.61 5.25
N PHE A 81 -12.43 -2.75 4.55
CA PHE A 81 -12.66 -4.07 5.15
C PHE A 81 -11.63 -4.38 6.25
N TYR A 82 -10.35 -4.07 6.02
CA TYR A 82 -9.32 -4.23 7.03
C TYR A 82 -9.65 -3.43 8.30
N SER A 83 -9.96 -2.14 8.17
CA SER A 83 -10.26 -1.28 9.32
C SER A 83 -11.48 -1.77 10.12
N ALA A 84 -12.53 -2.22 9.43
CA ALA A 84 -13.73 -2.76 10.06
C ALA A 84 -13.43 -4.04 10.86
N VAL A 85 -12.63 -4.96 10.28
CA VAL A 85 -12.24 -6.21 10.94
C VAL A 85 -11.39 -5.94 12.19
N VAL A 86 -10.44 -5.00 12.12
CA VAL A 86 -9.59 -4.65 13.28
C VAL A 86 -10.42 -4.06 14.41
N VAL A 87 -11.37 -3.17 14.10
CA VAL A 87 -12.27 -2.59 15.12
C VAL A 87 -13.18 -3.67 15.71
N ALA A 88 -13.80 -4.51 14.88
CA ALA A 88 -14.66 -5.60 15.34
C ALA A 88 -13.91 -6.58 16.26
N ALA A 89 -12.70 -6.99 15.88
CA ALA A 89 -11.88 -7.93 16.67
C ALA A 89 -11.49 -7.36 18.04
N ASN A 90 -11.22 -6.05 18.13
CA ASN A 90 -10.96 -5.38 19.40
C ASN A 90 -12.23 -5.27 20.26
N LEU A 91 -13.40 -5.02 19.65
CA LEU A 91 -14.68 -4.93 20.38
C LEU A 91 -15.15 -6.27 20.94
N THR A 92 -14.94 -7.37 20.22
CA THR A 92 -15.35 -8.72 20.67
C THR A 92 -14.38 -9.34 21.68
N GLY A 93 -13.29 -8.65 22.04
CA GLY A 93 -12.33 -9.11 23.05
C GLY A 93 -11.53 -10.34 22.62
N VAL A 94 -11.27 -10.51 21.31
CA VAL A 94 -10.39 -11.57 20.80
C VAL A 94 -9.00 -11.41 21.41
N ASP A 95 -8.27 -12.51 21.55
CA ASP A 95 -6.89 -12.49 22.03
C ASP A 95 -6.05 -11.42 21.30
N ALA A 96 -5.60 -10.42 22.06
CA ALA A 96 -4.89 -9.26 21.54
C ALA A 96 -3.59 -9.68 20.83
N HIS A 97 -2.94 -10.74 21.31
CA HIS A 97 -1.72 -11.26 20.71
C HIS A 97 -1.98 -11.80 19.29
N ALA A 98 -3.02 -12.60 19.10
CA ALA A 98 -3.42 -13.08 17.77
C ALA A 98 -3.78 -11.93 16.81
N VAL A 99 -4.57 -10.95 17.27
CA VAL A 99 -4.99 -9.81 16.44
C VAL A 99 -3.78 -8.93 16.06
N ASN A 100 -2.87 -8.67 16.99
CA ASN A 100 -1.66 -7.87 16.74
C ASN A 100 -0.71 -8.57 15.75
N ILE A 101 -0.52 -9.89 15.86
CA ILE A 101 0.29 -10.64 14.88
C ILE A 101 -0.34 -10.61 13.50
N MET A 102 -1.65 -10.85 13.39
CA MET A 102 -2.35 -10.88 12.10
C MET A 102 -2.36 -9.52 11.41
N THR A 103 -2.49 -8.44 12.19
CA THR A 103 -2.47 -7.08 11.64
C THR A 103 -1.07 -6.63 11.21
N LEU A 104 -0.03 -6.99 11.96
CA LEU A 104 1.37 -6.76 11.57
C LEU A 104 1.77 -7.60 10.35
N SER A 105 1.39 -8.88 10.32
CA SER A 105 1.67 -9.75 9.17
C SER A 105 0.97 -9.24 7.91
N TYR A 106 -0.27 -8.77 8.01
CA TYR A 106 -0.98 -8.11 6.91
C TYR A 106 -0.19 -6.91 6.36
N ILE A 107 0.27 -6.01 7.22
CA ILE A 107 1.09 -4.86 6.79
C ILE A 107 2.40 -5.32 6.13
N GLY A 108 3.07 -6.32 6.70
CA GLY A 108 4.31 -6.88 6.14
C GLY A 108 4.10 -7.49 4.76
N CYS A 109 3.05 -8.30 4.58
CA CYS A 109 2.68 -8.87 3.29
C CYS A 109 2.33 -7.78 2.26
N ARG A 110 1.65 -6.72 2.67
CA ARG A 110 1.34 -5.57 1.79
C ARG A 110 2.60 -4.80 1.38
N ALA A 111 3.55 -4.62 2.30
CA ALA A 111 4.85 -4.01 1.99
C ALA A 111 5.60 -4.81 0.92
N LEU A 112 5.70 -6.13 1.12
CA LEU A 112 6.36 -7.04 0.19
C LEU A 112 5.65 -7.07 -1.15
N TYR A 113 4.32 -7.14 -1.17
CA TYR A 113 3.53 -7.08 -2.39
C TYR A 113 3.81 -5.81 -3.18
N ASN A 114 3.78 -4.64 -2.55
CA ASN A 114 4.04 -3.36 -3.22
C ASN A 114 5.44 -3.32 -3.84
N ILE A 115 6.47 -3.78 -3.11
CA ILE A 115 7.86 -3.81 -3.60
C ILE A 115 7.98 -4.76 -4.80
N VAL A 116 7.49 -5.99 -4.66
CA VAL A 116 7.60 -7.02 -5.71
C VAL A 116 6.80 -6.61 -6.93
N TYR A 117 5.55 -6.18 -6.76
CA TYR A 117 4.67 -5.83 -7.87
C TYR A 117 5.20 -4.68 -8.72
N VAL A 118 5.79 -3.65 -8.08
CA VAL A 118 6.37 -2.50 -8.77
C VAL A 118 7.73 -2.81 -9.40
N ARG A 119 8.58 -3.63 -8.77
CA ARG A 119 9.97 -3.85 -9.23
C ARG A 119 10.16 -5.05 -10.15
N LEU A 120 9.30 -6.06 -10.09
CA LEU A 120 9.53 -7.34 -10.79
C LEU A 120 9.44 -7.24 -12.32
N GLU A 121 8.88 -6.15 -12.88
CA GLU A 121 8.80 -5.97 -14.34
C GLU A 121 10.13 -5.67 -15.02
N ASP A 122 11.14 -5.23 -14.26
CA ASP A 122 12.46 -4.86 -14.79
C ASP A 122 13.13 -6.01 -15.57
N ASN A 123 12.68 -7.25 -15.31
CA ASN A 123 13.25 -8.47 -15.85
C ASN A 123 12.45 -9.07 -17.02
N ARG A 124 11.45 -8.36 -17.56
CA ARG A 124 10.66 -8.81 -18.73
C ARG A 124 11.20 -8.20 -20.04
N ASN A 125 12.53 -8.15 -20.17
CA ASN A 125 13.25 -7.79 -21.40
C ASN A 125 14.25 -8.87 -21.75
#